data_AF-A0A7X2PMA9-F1
#
_entry.id   AF-A0A7X2PMA9-F1
#
_cell.length_a   1.000
_cell.length_b   1.000
_cell.length_c   1.000
_cell.angle_alpha   90.00
_cell.angle_beta   90.00
_cell.angle_gamma   90.00
#
_symmetry.space_group_name_H-M   'P 1'
#
loop_
_entity.id
_entity.type
_entity.pdbx_description
1 polymer ?
#
loop_
_entity_poly.entity_id
_entity_poly.type
_entity_poly.pdbx_seq_one_letter_code
_entity_poly.pdbx_strand_id
1 'polypeptide(L)'
;MPIVSPRSVAKAVLPLCAALLFAQGPVKPTFDHSVQPLLTKSCLSCHNDRLQSGSVNLTPFVNPATVLGNREDWEKVVQKVRSGEMPPKGLPRPSMDQITAFTAFIESEWERADKNVKPDPGRVTARRLNRIEYTNTIRDLLAVDFRAERDFPTDDSGYGFDNIGDVLTISPILMQKYLEAAETISSRALGADPLPAKPVEFEYHTKTKTVRRLDRSNIEATHR
;
A
#
# COMPACT_ATOMS: atom_id res chain seq x y z
N MET A 1 22.76 83.29 49.62
CA MET A 1 23.12 82.64 48.35
C MET A 1 23.75 81.31 48.71
N PRO A 2 23.20 80.16 48.29
CA PRO A 2 22.93 79.82 46.90
C PRO A 2 21.47 79.44 46.61
N ILE A 3 21.17 79.51 45.31
CA ILE A 3 19.89 79.32 44.66
C ILE A 3 19.72 77.82 44.34
N VAL A 4 18.62 77.22 44.77
CA VAL A 4 18.23 75.84 44.44
C VAL A 4 17.39 75.87 43.16
N SER A 5 17.90 75.20 42.12
CA SER A 5 17.26 75.03 40.80
C SER A 5 16.33 73.80 40.79
N PRO A 6 15.12 73.87 40.21
CA PRO A 6 14.28 72.69 40.01
C PRO A 6 14.68 71.94 38.74
N ARG A 7 14.99 70.64 38.88
CA ARG A 7 15.23 69.73 37.76
C ARG A 7 13.91 69.34 37.09
N SER A 8 13.79 69.69 35.82
CA SER A 8 12.69 69.32 34.93
C SER A 8 12.78 67.84 34.56
N VAL A 9 11.68 67.10 34.71
CA VAL A 9 11.58 65.67 34.34
C VAL A 9 11.13 65.59 32.89
N ALA A 10 12.09 65.33 31.98
CA ALA A 10 11.79 65.07 30.58
C ALA A 10 11.21 63.65 30.42
N LYS A 11 9.95 63.56 29.98
CA LYS A 11 9.31 62.29 29.61
C LYS A 11 9.85 61.87 28.24
N ALA A 12 10.69 60.84 28.21
CA ALA A 12 11.13 60.19 26.99
C ALA A 12 9.97 59.31 26.46
N VAL A 13 9.37 59.73 25.34
CA VAL A 13 8.44 58.90 24.57
C VAL A 13 9.28 58.10 23.57
N LEU A 14 9.53 56.82 23.88
CA LEU A 14 10.13 55.87 22.94
C LEU A 14 9.08 55.50 21.86
N PRO A 15 9.38 55.60 20.56
CA PRO A 15 8.48 55.12 19.53
C PRO A 15 8.56 53.58 19.48
N LEU A 16 7.45 52.93 19.76
CA LEU A 16 7.28 51.49 19.61
C LEU A 16 7.24 51.16 18.11
N CYS A 17 8.40 50.88 17.53
CA CYS A 17 8.51 50.39 16.16
C CYS A 17 8.00 48.94 16.12
N ALA A 18 6.73 48.76 15.81
CA ALA A 18 6.12 47.45 15.61
C ALA A 18 6.74 46.79 14.36
N ALA A 19 7.74 45.93 14.58
CA ALA A 19 8.25 45.04 13.55
C ALA A 19 7.17 44.01 13.21
N LEU A 20 6.47 44.22 12.09
CA LEU A 20 5.65 43.21 11.44
C LEU A 20 6.58 42.10 10.93
N LEU A 21 6.84 41.11 11.79
CA LEU A 21 7.36 39.81 11.39
C LEU A 21 6.30 39.11 10.55
N PHE A 22 6.38 39.26 9.23
CA PHE A 22 5.69 38.36 8.31
C PHE A 22 6.28 36.97 8.50
N ALA A 23 5.59 36.11 9.25
CA ALA A 23 5.84 34.68 9.25
C ALA A 23 5.57 34.17 7.83
N GLN A 24 6.63 34.01 7.04
CA GLN A 24 6.51 33.28 5.77
C GLN A 24 6.21 31.82 6.13
N GLY A 25 5.00 31.37 5.79
CA GLY A 25 4.66 29.96 5.88
C GLY A 25 5.64 29.12 5.06
N PRO A 26 5.75 27.79 5.31
CA PRO A 26 6.67 26.95 4.57
C PRO A 26 6.41 27.11 3.07
N VAL A 27 7.43 27.59 2.35
CA VAL A 27 7.40 27.77 0.90
C VAL A 27 7.17 26.38 0.32
N LYS A 28 6.03 26.18 -0.35
CA LYS A 28 5.77 24.93 -1.06
C LYS A 28 6.88 24.74 -2.09
N PRO A 29 7.57 23.58 -2.11
CA PRO A 29 8.56 23.33 -3.14
C PRO A 29 7.86 23.41 -4.49
N THR A 30 8.42 24.17 -5.42
CA THR A 30 7.93 24.28 -6.80
C THR A 30 8.91 23.61 -7.74
N PHE A 31 8.43 23.26 -8.94
CA PHE A 31 9.27 22.69 -10.00
C PHE A 31 10.43 23.64 -10.35
N ASP A 32 10.12 24.92 -10.54
CA ASP A 32 11.10 25.95 -10.94
C ASP A 32 12.20 26.17 -9.91
N HIS A 33 11.93 25.92 -8.62
CA HIS A 33 12.92 26.04 -7.56
C HIS A 33 13.65 24.74 -7.24
N SER A 34 12.95 23.60 -7.27
CA SER A 34 13.46 22.33 -6.73
C SER A 34 13.99 21.39 -7.82
N VAL A 35 13.48 21.51 -9.05
CA VAL A 35 13.75 20.56 -10.14
C VAL A 35 14.52 21.21 -11.28
N GLN A 36 13.98 22.30 -11.84
CA GLN A 36 14.53 22.96 -13.02
C GLN A 36 16.01 23.36 -12.88
N PRO A 37 16.47 23.96 -11.76
CA PRO A 37 17.85 24.39 -11.63
C PRO A 37 18.84 23.21 -11.62
N LEU A 38 18.44 22.08 -11.02
CA LEU A 38 19.27 20.87 -10.96
C LEU A 38 19.36 20.24 -12.35
N LEU A 39 18.23 20.12 -13.07
CA LEU A 39 18.21 19.63 -14.45
C LEU A 39 19.15 20.44 -15.35
N THR A 40 19.00 21.77 -15.34
CA THR A 40 19.79 22.63 -16.23
C THR A 40 21.28 22.62 -15.91
N LYS A 41 21.65 22.61 -14.62
CA LYS A 41 23.06 22.69 -14.21
C LYS A 41 23.79 21.35 -14.23
N SER A 42 23.09 20.25 -13.94
CA SER A 42 23.73 18.95 -13.64
C SER A 42 23.39 17.85 -14.63
N CYS A 43 22.23 17.93 -15.31
CA CYS A 43 21.74 16.85 -16.16
C CYS A 43 21.90 17.18 -17.65
N LEU A 44 21.51 18.39 -18.08
CA LEU A 44 21.45 18.77 -19.49
C LEU A 44 22.82 18.96 -20.16
N SER A 45 23.93 18.94 -19.43
CA SER A 45 25.26 18.89 -20.02
C SER A 45 25.54 17.57 -20.75
N CYS A 46 24.98 16.47 -20.24
CA CYS A 46 25.20 15.12 -20.77
C CYS A 46 23.95 14.51 -21.42
N HIS A 47 22.76 14.81 -20.88
CA HIS A 47 21.47 14.25 -21.29
C HIS A 47 20.64 15.26 -22.08
N ASN A 48 21.19 15.74 -23.19
CA ASN A 48 20.52 16.68 -24.11
C ASN A 48 20.25 16.04 -25.47
N ASP A 49 19.59 16.78 -26.35
CA ASP A 49 19.24 16.39 -27.72
C ASP A 49 20.44 15.96 -28.60
N ARG A 50 21.65 16.41 -28.28
CA ARG A 50 22.87 16.11 -29.04
C ARG A 50 23.66 14.94 -28.48
N LEU A 51 24.06 15.02 -27.21
CA LEU A 51 24.99 14.05 -26.60
C LEU A 51 24.29 12.78 -26.12
N GLN A 52 23.05 12.90 -25.63
CA GLN A 52 22.20 11.78 -25.21
C GLN A 52 22.94 10.68 -24.44
N SER A 53 23.74 11.04 -23.43
CA SER A 53 24.56 10.08 -22.69
C SER A 53 23.68 8.95 -22.12
N GLY A 54 24.07 7.70 -22.38
CA GLY A 54 23.26 6.53 -21.99
C GLY A 54 21.93 6.41 -22.73
N SER A 55 21.81 7.00 -23.92
CA SER A 55 20.58 7.05 -24.73
C SER A 55 19.42 7.79 -24.05
N VAL A 56 19.72 8.77 -23.21
CA VAL A 56 18.74 9.55 -22.44
C VAL A 56 18.79 11.02 -22.86
N ASN A 57 17.63 11.58 -23.24
CA ASN A 57 17.44 13.00 -23.55
C ASN A 57 16.44 13.63 -22.58
N LEU A 58 16.93 14.51 -21.70
CA LEU A 58 16.12 15.23 -20.70
C LEU A 58 15.72 16.64 -21.15
N THR A 59 16.05 17.04 -22.38
CA THR A 59 15.65 18.36 -22.92
C THR A 59 14.13 18.60 -22.84
N PRO A 60 13.26 17.61 -23.13
CA PRO A 60 11.81 17.79 -23.00
C PRO A 60 11.31 17.91 -21.54
N PHE A 61 12.13 17.53 -20.56
CA PHE A 61 11.74 17.35 -19.15
C PHE A 61 11.77 18.64 -18.33
N VAL A 62 12.01 19.79 -18.97
CA VAL A 62 12.08 21.12 -18.32
C VAL A 62 10.71 21.75 -18.04
N ASN A 63 9.63 20.98 -18.17
CA ASN A 63 8.26 21.43 -17.90
C ASN A 63 7.65 20.58 -16.77
N PRO A 64 6.98 21.18 -15.76
CA PRO A 64 6.34 20.45 -14.66
C PRO A 64 5.34 19.37 -15.12
N ALA A 65 4.65 19.57 -16.25
CA ALA A 65 3.70 18.59 -16.77
C ALA A 65 4.35 17.23 -17.09
N THR A 66 5.65 17.21 -17.36
CA THR A 66 6.40 15.99 -17.68
C THR A 66 6.53 15.06 -16.48
N VAL A 67 6.49 15.58 -15.25
CA VAL A 67 6.62 14.77 -14.01
C VAL A 67 5.56 13.68 -13.94
N LEU A 68 4.34 14.00 -14.41
CA LEU A 68 3.24 13.04 -14.52
C LEU A 68 3.19 12.39 -15.91
N GLY A 69 3.42 13.17 -16.98
CA GLY A 69 3.33 12.67 -18.36
C GLY A 69 4.40 11.66 -18.76
N ASN A 70 5.54 11.64 -18.07
CA ASN A 70 6.70 10.80 -18.35
C ASN A 70 7.17 10.06 -17.09
N ARG A 71 6.23 9.54 -16.29
CA ARG A 71 6.52 8.96 -14.97
C ARG A 71 7.61 7.90 -15.00
N GLU A 72 7.57 6.95 -15.94
CA GLU A 72 8.56 5.86 -16.03
C GLU A 72 10.00 6.39 -16.19
N ASP A 73 10.19 7.43 -16.99
CA ASP A 73 11.51 8.05 -17.18
C ASP A 73 11.95 8.82 -15.94
N TRP A 74 11.03 9.54 -15.31
CA TRP A 74 11.30 10.24 -14.05
C TRP A 74 11.61 9.29 -12.89
N GLU A 75 10.99 8.11 -12.81
CA GLU A 75 11.32 7.06 -11.84
C GLU A 75 12.78 6.61 -11.99
N LYS A 76 13.23 6.38 -13.23
CA LYS A 76 14.64 6.07 -13.51
C LYS A 76 15.56 7.21 -13.09
N VAL A 77 15.21 8.46 -13.40
CA VAL A 77 16.00 9.65 -13.00
C VAL A 77 16.11 9.75 -11.48
N VAL A 78 14.99 9.70 -10.77
CA VAL A 78 14.94 9.75 -9.30
C VAL A 78 15.76 8.61 -8.71
N GLN A 79 15.63 7.39 -9.23
CA GLN A 79 16.39 6.24 -8.77
C GLN A 79 17.90 6.46 -8.91
N LYS A 80 18.38 6.90 -10.09
CA LYS A 80 19.81 7.13 -10.37
C LYS A 80 20.41 8.28 -9.56
N VAL A 81 19.64 9.33 -9.31
CA VAL A 81 20.07 10.46 -8.48
C VAL A 81 20.11 10.04 -7.01
N ARG A 82 19.08 9.33 -6.53
CA ARG A 82 18.97 8.85 -5.15
C ARG A 82 20.03 7.80 -4.81
N SER A 83 20.38 6.92 -5.74
CA SER A 83 21.46 5.94 -5.56
C SER A 83 22.86 6.56 -5.66
N GLY A 84 22.96 7.83 -6.05
CA GLY A 84 24.24 8.53 -6.24
C GLY A 84 25.01 8.09 -7.50
N GLU A 85 24.41 7.26 -8.35
CA GLU A 85 24.98 6.85 -9.64
C GLU A 85 25.13 8.03 -10.61
N MET A 86 24.21 9.00 -10.52
CA MET A 86 24.25 10.24 -11.30
C MET A 86 24.42 11.46 -10.40
N PRO A 87 25.27 12.43 -10.76
CA PRO A 87 26.25 12.39 -11.86
C PRO A 87 27.35 11.33 -11.67
N PRO A 88 27.99 10.82 -12.75
CA PRO A 88 29.07 9.85 -12.66
C PRO A 88 30.29 10.40 -11.89
N LYS A 89 31.17 9.49 -11.46
CA LYS A 89 32.39 9.86 -10.74
C LYS A 89 33.23 10.84 -11.57
N GLY A 90 33.76 11.87 -10.91
CA GLY A 90 34.59 12.91 -11.53
C GLY A 90 33.82 14.17 -11.98
N LEU A 91 32.48 14.16 -11.97
CA LEU A 91 31.68 15.35 -12.22
C LEU A 91 31.19 16.02 -10.93
N PRO A 92 30.94 17.35 -10.94
CA PRO A 92 30.34 18.06 -9.81
C PRO A 92 29.00 17.42 -9.42
N ARG A 93 28.88 17.01 -8.15
CA ARG A 93 27.62 16.50 -7.61
C ARG A 93 26.82 17.63 -6.94
N PRO A 94 25.49 17.68 -7.14
CA PRO A 94 24.62 18.53 -6.35
C PRO A 94 24.75 18.21 -4.86
N SER A 95 24.42 19.18 -4.00
CA SER A 95 24.40 18.92 -2.55
C SER A 95 23.28 17.92 -2.19
N MET A 96 23.42 17.24 -1.05
CA MET A 96 22.38 16.33 -0.57
C MET A 96 21.04 17.04 -0.35
N ASP A 97 21.06 18.31 0.05
CA ASP A 97 19.84 19.11 0.21
C ASP A 97 19.15 19.35 -1.14
N GLN A 98 19.94 19.61 -2.20
CA GLN A 98 19.40 19.77 -3.56
C GLN A 98 18.83 18.46 -4.09
N ILE A 99 19.52 17.34 -3.85
CA ILE A 99 19.03 16.00 -4.22
C ILE A 99 17.73 15.70 -3.48
N THR A 100 17.69 15.95 -2.18
CA THR A 100 16.51 15.68 -1.34
C THR A 100 15.33 16.54 -1.77
N ALA A 101 15.53 17.84 -2.02
CA ALA A 101 14.48 18.73 -2.50
C ALA A 101 13.97 18.32 -3.89
N PHE A 102 14.87 17.90 -4.79
CA PHE A 102 14.54 17.42 -6.12
C PHE A 102 13.68 16.15 -6.06
N THR A 103 14.12 15.12 -5.32
CA THR A 103 13.38 13.85 -5.23
C THR A 103 12.06 14.03 -4.49
N ALA A 104 12.06 14.77 -3.38
CA ALA A 104 10.85 15.00 -2.58
C ALA A 104 9.77 15.75 -3.36
N PHE A 105 10.14 16.73 -4.19
CA PHE A 105 9.16 17.41 -5.04
C PHE A 105 8.50 16.42 -6.01
N ILE A 106 9.29 15.67 -6.77
CA ILE A 106 8.79 14.71 -7.77
C ILE A 106 7.91 13.63 -7.11
N GLU A 107 8.38 13.04 -6.01
CA GLU A 107 7.64 12.03 -5.26
C GLU A 107 6.32 12.60 -4.71
N SER A 108 6.29 13.86 -4.25
CA SER A 108 5.06 14.50 -3.77
C SER A 108 4.03 14.77 -4.88
N GLU A 109 4.49 15.01 -6.11
CA GLU A 109 3.62 15.16 -7.27
C GLU A 109 2.98 13.82 -7.64
N TRP A 110 3.75 12.73 -7.59
CA TRP A 110 3.23 11.37 -7.77
C TRP A 110 2.26 10.96 -6.67
N GLU A 111 2.60 11.20 -5.41
CA GLU A 111 1.70 10.91 -4.28
C GLU A 111 0.36 11.64 -4.44
N ARG A 112 0.41 12.92 -4.86
CA ARG A 112 -0.80 13.70 -5.13
C ARG A 112 -1.62 13.12 -6.27
N ALA A 113 -0.98 12.64 -7.33
CA ALA A 113 -1.65 11.99 -8.46
C ALA A 113 -2.27 10.64 -8.04
N ASP A 114 -1.51 9.82 -7.30
CA ASP A 114 -1.88 8.46 -6.91
C ASP A 114 -2.96 8.41 -5.84
N LYS A 115 -3.09 9.46 -5.01
CA LYS A 115 -4.06 9.51 -3.91
C LYS A 115 -5.50 9.19 -4.33
N ASN A 116 -5.88 9.50 -5.57
CA ASN A 116 -7.22 9.26 -6.10
C ASN A 116 -7.28 8.13 -7.13
N VAL A 117 -6.16 7.46 -7.40
CA VAL A 117 -6.11 6.31 -8.30
C VAL A 117 -6.51 5.07 -7.52
N LYS A 118 -7.39 4.24 -8.11
CA LYS A 118 -7.75 2.95 -7.53
C LYS A 118 -6.49 2.06 -7.51
N PRO A 119 -6.06 1.50 -6.37
CA PRO A 119 -4.95 0.57 -6.34
C PRO A 119 -5.18 -0.59 -7.32
N ASP A 120 -4.24 -0.80 -8.23
CA ASP A 120 -4.23 -1.93 -9.15
C ASP A 120 -3.03 -2.83 -8.79
N PRO A 121 -3.23 -3.92 -8.04
CA PRO A 121 -2.16 -4.87 -7.71
C PRO A 121 -1.70 -5.69 -8.94
N GLY A 122 -2.27 -5.43 -10.12
CA GLY A 122 -2.02 -6.20 -11.33
C GLY A 122 -2.77 -7.54 -11.33
N ARG A 123 -2.38 -8.44 -12.23
CA ARG A 123 -2.93 -9.79 -12.25
C ARG A 123 -2.33 -10.61 -11.13
N VAL A 124 -3.18 -11.15 -10.27
CA VAL A 124 -2.79 -12.11 -9.23
C VAL A 124 -3.27 -13.49 -9.65
N THR A 125 -2.37 -14.47 -9.64
CA THR A 125 -2.73 -15.87 -9.90
C THR A 125 -3.68 -16.36 -8.81
N ALA A 126 -4.81 -16.96 -9.20
CA ALA A 126 -5.69 -17.61 -8.24
C ALA A 126 -4.93 -18.73 -7.54
N ARG A 127 -4.76 -18.62 -6.21
CA ARG A 127 -4.01 -19.60 -5.42
C ARG A 127 -4.95 -20.47 -4.59
N ARG A 128 -4.61 -21.74 -4.45
CA ARG A 128 -5.19 -22.59 -3.40
C ARG A 128 -4.58 -22.23 -2.03
N LEU A 129 -5.23 -22.70 -0.97
CA LEU A 129 -4.68 -22.68 0.38
C LEU A 129 -3.60 -23.76 0.50
N ASN A 130 -2.50 -23.45 1.18
CA ASN A 130 -1.52 -24.47 1.59
C ASN A 130 -2.08 -25.34 2.73
N ARG A 131 -1.38 -26.41 3.12
CA ARG A 131 -1.83 -27.37 4.16
C ARG A 131 -2.14 -26.72 5.51
N ILE A 132 -1.35 -25.73 5.91
CA ILE A 132 -1.51 -25.03 7.21
C ILE A 132 -2.70 -24.08 7.12
N GLU A 133 -2.77 -23.29 6.05
CA GLU A 133 -3.88 -22.38 5.78
C GLU A 133 -5.20 -23.16 5.70
N TYR A 134 -5.23 -24.31 5.01
CA TYR A 134 -6.41 -25.16 4.92
C TYR A 134 -6.84 -25.69 6.29
N THR A 135 -5.90 -26.25 7.08
CA THR A 135 -6.17 -26.74 8.43
C THR A 135 -6.77 -25.64 9.33
N ASN A 136 -6.19 -24.45 9.32
CA ASN A 136 -6.68 -23.33 10.10
C ASN A 136 -8.06 -22.86 9.61
N THR A 137 -8.25 -22.77 8.31
CA THR A 137 -9.54 -22.35 7.72
C THR A 137 -10.68 -23.31 8.11
N ILE A 138 -10.43 -24.63 8.07
CA ILE A 138 -11.43 -25.62 8.45
C ILE A 138 -11.76 -25.55 9.94
N ARG A 139 -10.74 -25.37 10.80
CA ARG A 139 -10.94 -25.14 12.24
C ARG A 139 -11.76 -23.88 12.50
N ASP A 140 -11.45 -22.78 11.83
CA ASP A 140 -12.06 -21.48 12.11
C ASP A 140 -13.51 -21.40 11.59
N LEU A 141 -13.79 -21.99 10.41
CA LEU A 141 -15.13 -21.94 9.81
C LEU A 141 -16.08 -23.00 10.35
N LEU A 142 -15.59 -24.21 10.60
CA LEU A 142 -16.43 -25.37 10.92
C LEU A 142 -16.23 -25.88 12.35
N ALA A 143 -15.27 -25.34 13.10
CA ALA A 143 -14.87 -25.86 14.41
C ALA A 143 -14.47 -27.34 14.39
N VAL A 144 -14.05 -27.86 13.23
CA VAL A 144 -13.61 -29.25 13.04
C VAL A 144 -12.08 -29.30 13.12
N ASP A 145 -11.55 -30.18 13.97
CA ASP A 145 -10.12 -30.47 13.96
C ASP A 145 -9.80 -31.47 12.83
N PHE A 146 -9.14 -30.96 11.78
CA PHE A 146 -8.68 -31.70 10.63
C PHE A 146 -7.23 -31.31 10.34
N ARG A 147 -6.34 -32.30 10.21
CA ARG A 147 -4.89 -32.08 10.04
C ARG A 147 -4.47 -32.38 8.61
N ALA A 148 -4.56 -31.38 7.74
CA ALA A 148 -4.24 -31.55 6.32
C ALA A 148 -2.79 -31.99 6.08
N GLU A 149 -1.88 -31.74 7.01
CA GLU A 149 -0.47 -32.11 6.84
C GLU A 149 -0.25 -33.63 6.83
N ARG A 150 -1.20 -34.39 7.38
CA ARG A 150 -1.18 -35.86 7.41
C ARG A 150 -1.76 -36.47 6.14
N ASP A 151 -2.75 -35.81 5.55
CA ASP A 151 -3.57 -36.40 4.48
C ASP A 151 -3.21 -35.86 3.10
N PHE A 152 -2.65 -34.65 3.01
CA PHE A 152 -2.29 -34.01 1.73
C PHE A 152 -0.81 -34.22 1.40
N PRO A 153 -0.42 -34.24 0.11
CA PRO A 153 0.96 -34.10 -0.33
C PRO A 153 1.58 -32.77 0.10
N THR A 154 2.90 -32.76 0.31
CA THR A 154 3.64 -31.53 0.67
C THR A 154 3.44 -30.44 -0.37
N ASP A 155 3.33 -29.20 0.09
CA ASP A 155 3.18 -28.04 -0.79
C ASP A 155 4.53 -27.67 -1.43
N ASP A 156 4.47 -27.24 -2.68
CA ASP A 156 5.64 -26.71 -3.39
C ASP A 156 6.07 -25.36 -2.78
N SER A 157 7.38 -25.16 -2.63
CA SER A 157 7.95 -23.91 -2.13
C SER A 157 8.55 -23.07 -3.26
N GLY A 158 8.26 -21.77 -3.28
CA GLY A 158 8.86 -20.78 -4.18
C GLY A 158 9.55 -19.69 -3.36
N TYR A 159 10.76 -19.27 -3.75
CA TYR A 159 11.54 -18.23 -3.03
C TYR A 159 11.67 -18.46 -1.51
N GLY A 160 11.59 -19.72 -1.05
CA GLY A 160 11.63 -20.09 0.37
C GLY A 160 10.29 -20.02 1.10
N PHE A 161 9.17 -19.76 0.41
CA PHE A 161 7.83 -19.70 0.96
C PHE A 161 6.90 -20.72 0.30
N ASP A 162 5.97 -21.27 1.07
CA ASP A 162 4.99 -22.30 0.66
C ASP A 162 3.57 -21.73 0.44
N ASN A 163 3.44 -20.42 0.38
CA ASN A 163 2.17 -19.70 0.19
C ASN A 163 2.13 -18.92 -1.14
N ILE A 164 3.09 -19.16 -2.04
CA ILE A 164 3.20 -18.46 -3.32
C ILE A 164 2.26 -19.12 -4.35
N GLY A 165 1.29 -18.36 -4.83
CA GLY A 165 0.27 -18.86 -5.76
C GLY A 165 0.81 -19.43 -7.06
N ASP A 166 1.92 -18.89 -7.57
CA ASP A 166 2.51 -19.30 -8.85
C ASP A 166 3.17 -20.69 -8.81
N VAL A 167 3.48 -21.21 -7.62
CA VAL A 167 4.06 -22.56 -7.45
C VAL A 167 3.05 -23.55 -6.88
N LEU A 168 1.96 -23.09 -6.27
CA LEU A 168 0.94 -23.95 -5.67
C LEU A 168 0.01 -24.54 -6.73
N THR A 169 0.43 -25.68 -7.28
CA THR A 169 -0.36 -26.43 -8.27
C THR A 169 -1.34 -27.42 -7.61
N ILE A 170 -2.38 -27.82 -8.35
CA ILE A 170 -3.30 -28.90 -7.94
C ILE A 170 -2.95 -30.14 -8.76
N SER A 171 -2.33 -31.13 -8.10
CA SER A 171 -2.11 -32.44 -8.71
C SER A 171 -3.38 -33.30 -8.65
N PRO A 172 -3.54 -34.29 -9.54
CA PRO A 172 -4.67 -35.22 -9.50
C PRO A 172 -4.84 -35.92 -8.13
N ILE A 173 -3.72 -36.26 -7.49
CA ILE A 173 -3.71 -36.88 -6.15
C ILE A 173 -4.24 -35.91 -5.10
N LEU A 174 -3.79 -34.64 -5.14
CA LEU A 174 -4.27 -33.62 -4.21
C LEU A 174 -5.77 -33.38 -4.40
N MET A 175 -6.27 -33.37 -5.64
CA MET A 175 -7.71 -33.24 -5.90
C MET A 175 -8.51 -34.39 -5.26
N GLN A 176 -8.05 -35.63 -5.41
CA GLN A 176 -8.68 -36.78 -4.75
C GLN A 176 -8.69 -36.62 -3.23
N LYS A 177 -7.57 -36.17 -2.64
CA LYS A 177 -7.47 -35.91 -1.20
C LYS A 177 -8.39 -34.79 -0.72
N TYR A 178 -8.63 -33.76 -1.52
CA TYR A 178 -9.63 -32.73 -1.19
C TYR A 178 -11.04 -33.31 -1.11
N LEU A 179 -11.42 -34.23 -2.01
CA LEU A 179 -12.74 -34.86 -1.98
C LEU A 179 -12.90 -35.77 -0.75
N GLU A 180 -11.90 -36.60 -0.45
CA GLU A 180 -11.87 -37.46 0.75
C GLU A 180 -11.92 -36.62 2.05
N ALA A 181 -11.17 -35.52 2.09
CA ALA A 181 -11.18 -34.60 3.21
C ALA A 181 -12.54 -33.90 3.35
N ALA A 182 -13.16 -33.47 2.25
CA ALA A 182 -14.46 -32.82 2.29
C ALA A 182 -15.54 -33.72 2.92
N GLU A 183 -15.54 -35.01 2.60
CA GLU A 183 -16.46 -35.99 3.20
C GLU A 183 -16.22 -36.12 4.71
N THR A 184 -14.96 -36.31 5.11
CA THR A 184 -14.55 -36.44 6.52
C THR A 184 -14.83 -35.19 7.35
N ILE A 185 -14.60 -34.01 6.77
CA ILE A 185 -14.83 -32.73 7.44
C ILE A 185 -16.33 -32.49 7.57
N SER A 186 -17.11 -32.78 6.54
CA SER A 186 -18.57 -32.61 6.55
C SER A 186 -19.24 -33.56 7.54
N SER A 187 -18.79 -34.82 7.62
CA SER A 187 -19.30 -35.81 8.58
C SER A 187 -19.13 -35.31 10.02
N ARG A 188 -17.92 -34.85 10.35
CA ARG A 188 -17.59 -34.26 11.67
C ARG A 188 -18.37 -32.98 11.95
N ALA A 189 -18.48 -32.08 10.98
CA ALA A 189 -19.18 -30.80 11.15
C ALA A 189 -20.68 -30.99 11.43
N LEU A 190 -21.30 -31.99 10.82
CA LEU A 190 -22.71 -32.34 11.06
C LEU A 190 -22.91 -33.23 12.29
N GLY A 191 -21.84 -33.73 12.90
CA GLY A 191 -21.92 -34.72 13.98
C GLY A 191 -22.49 -36.06 13.51
N ALA A 192 -22.37 -36.37 12.22
CA ALA A 192 -22.85 -37.59 11.60
C ALA A 192 -21.66 -38.35 10.99
N ASP A 193 -21.21 -39.43 11.62
CA ASP A 193 -20.10 -40.24 11.14
C ASP A 193 -20.53 -41.72 10.99
N PRO A 194 -20.69 -42.23 9.75
CA PRO A 194 -20.50 -41.55 8.46
C PRO A 194 -21.65 -40.56 8.13
N LEU A 195 -21.48 -39.77 7.05
CA LEU A 195 -22.57 -38.96 6.51
C LEU A 195 -23.79 -39.85 6.19
N PRO A 196 -25.01 -39.35 6.44
CA PRO A 196 -26.21 -40.14 6.18
C PRO A 196 -26.37 -40.39 4.68
N ALA A 197 -26.69 -41.64 4.31
CA ALA A 197 -26.87 -42.05 2.92
C ALA A 197 -28.06 -41.36 2.22
N LYS A 198 -28.95 -40.74 3.01
CA LYS A 198 -30.07 -39.93 2.53
C LYS A 198 -29.92 -38.51 3.09
N PRO A 199 -30.31 -37.47 2.31
CA PRO A 199 -30.36 -36.10 2.82
C PRO A 199 -31.18 -36.04 4.10
N VAL A 200 -30.67 -35.32 5.10
CA VAL A 200 -31.43 -35.02 6.32
C VAL A 200 -32.45 -33.96 5.95
N GLU A 201 -33.72 -34.35 5.87
CA GLU A 201 -34.82 -33.43 5.57
C GLU A 201 -35.43 -32.91 6.87
N PHE A 202 -35.33 -31.60 7.08
CA PHE A 202 -36.04 -30.89 8.14
C PHE A 202 -37.19 -30.10 7.53
N GLU A 203 -38.41 -30.42 7.93
CA GLU A 203 -39.57 -29.60 7.59
C GLU A 203 -39.83 -28.61 8.72
N TYR A 204 -39.66 -27.32 8.41
CA TYR A 204 -39.90 -26.23 9.34
C TYR A 204 -41.35 -25.77 9.22
N HIS A 205 -42.09 -25.83 10.32
CA HIS A 205 -43.47 -25.36 10.38
C HIS A 205 -43.68 -24.45 11.59
N THR A 206 -44.70 -23.61 11.52
CA THR A 206 -45.08 -22.78 12.66
C THR A 206 -45.80 -23.63 13.69
N LYS A 207 -45.50 -23.45 14.97
CA LYS A 207 -46.16 -24.15 16.09
C LYS A 207 -47.69 -24.00 16.05
N THR A 208 -48.14 -22.85 15.56
CA THR A 208 -49.56 -22.51 15.45
C THR A 208 -49.84 -21.93 14.05
N LYS A 209 -51.11 -22.00 13.61
CA LYS A 209 -51.54 -21.42 12.32
C LYS A 209 -51.67 -19.90 12.34
N THR A 210 -51.61 -19.29 13.52
CA THR A 210 -51.82 -17.86 13.77
C THR A 210 -50.55 -17.20 14.29
N VAL A 211 -49.49 -17.25 13.50
CA VAL A 211 -48.25 -16.53 13.79
C VAL A 211 -48.24 -15.21 13.03
N ARG A 212 -48.21 -14.09 13.77
CA ARG A 212 -48.11 -12.74 13.18
C ARG A 212 -46.69 -12.35 12.77
N ARG A 213 -45.67 -12.95 13.40
CA ARG A 213 -44.25 -12.69 13.13
C ARG A 213 -43.45 -13.97 13.33
N LEU A 214 -42.65 -14.33 12.33
CA LEU A 214 -41.76 -15.48 12.41
C LEU A 214 -40.58 -15.17 13.34
N ASP A 215 -40.34 -16.06 14.30
CA ASP A 215 -39.16 -16.06 15.16
C ASP A 215 -38.81 -17.49 15.57
N ARG A 216 -37.58 -17.69 16.08
CA ARG A 216 -37.05 -19.01 16.46
C ARG A 216 -37.87 -19.74 17.51
N SER A 217 -38.61 -19.04 18.38
CA SER A 217 -39.45 -19.67 19.40
C SER A 217 -40.77 -20.23 18.86
N ASN A 218 -41.17 -19.77 17.67
CA ASN A 218 -42.45 -20.10 17.02
C ASN A 218 -42.31 -21.05 15.81
N ILE A 219 -41.09 -21.47 15.49
CA ILE A 219 -40.78 -22.44 14.43
C ILE A 219 -40.38 -23.76 15.09
N GLU A 220 -40.98 -24.86 14.65
CA GLU A 220 -40.57 -26.23 14.97
C GLU A 220 -40.02 -26.91 13.73
N ALA A 221 -39.04 -27.80 13.94
CA ALA A 221 -38.45 -28.61 12.89
C ALA A 221 -38.80 -30.08 13.16
N THR A 222 -39.45 -30.73 12.20
CA THR A 222 -39.66 -32.17 12.20
C THR A 222 -38.69 -32.83 11.24
N HIS A 223 -38.00 -33.86 11.73
CA HIS A 223 -37.13 -34.69 10.91
C HIS A 223 -37.98 -35.72 10.15
N ARG A 224 -37.77 -35.86 8.84
CA ARG A 224 -38.47 -36.82 7.98
C ARG A 224 -37.61 -38.04 7.65
#